data_AF-A0A419WD03-F1
#
_entry.id   AF-A0A419WD03-F1
#
_cell.length_a   1.000
_cell.length_b   1.000
_cell.length_c   1.000
_cell.angle_alpha   90.00
_cell.angle_beta   90.00
_cell.angle_gamma   90.00
#
_symmetry.space_group_name_H-M   'P 1'
#
loop_
_entity.id
_entity.type
_entity.pdbx_description
1 polymer ?
#
loop_
_entity_poly.entity_id
_entity_poly.type
_entity_poly.pdbx_seq_one_letter_code
_entity_poly.pdbx_strand_id
1 'polypeptide(L)'
;MADTDTDANAGAVREVTTGDCSDLYYLDTGMYDTSGYGAAYILDADRPAVVESGIGTNHERILAALEELGIDREELAAVAVTHIHLDHAGGAGFLAEKCPNADVYVPEVGASLLADPEKLVAGTKNAVGDQWEFYVEPEPIPKDRIVGIEDGDTIDLGTHELRVHEAPGHAFHQVIFEDPANDAVFTGDAAGIWVPERERTVETSPPSDFDLEQCLADLETIAEIDPDVLLYTHFGPRDVSDDLGGALDEYGDVLSAWVDAVETKRAELEDDEAVVEHFAETADESLFDAWSERKARAEAAMNVRGVLGYLDARDE
;
A
#
# COMPACT_ATOMS: atom_id res chain seq x y z
N MET A 1 13.06 -22.39 -18.97
CA MET A 1 12.08 -21.90 -19.97
C MET A 1 10.73 -21.89 -19.28
N ALA A 2 10.53 -20.86 -18.46
CA ALA A 2 9.27 -20.46 -17.87
C ALA A 2 9.42 -18.94 -17.79
N ASP A 3 9.10 -18.32 -18.92
CA ASP A 3 9.10 -16.90 -19.17
C ASP A 3 7.96 -16.72 -20.19
N THR A 4 7.17 -15.66 -20.04
CA THR A 4 6.01 -15.23 -20.86
C THR A 4 4.58 -15.49 -20.33
N ASP A 5 4.24 -15.15 -19.08
CA ASP A 5 2.82 -14.79 -18.79
C ASP A 5 2.59 -13.87 -17.57
N THR A 6 3.60 -13.54 -16.76
CA THR A 6 3.45 -12.63 -15.61
C THR A 6 3.29 -11.15 -15.98
N ASP A 7 3.56 -10.78 -17.24
CA ASP A 7 3.52 -9.39 -17.72
C ASP A 7 2.23 -9.06 -18.51
N ALA A 8 1.33 -10.03 -18.74
CA ALA A 8 0.22 -9.85 -19.68
C ALA A 8 -0.81 -8.78 -19.26
N ASN A 9 -0.81 -8.37 -17.99
CA ASN A 9 -1.83 -7.52 -17.38
C ASN A 9 -1.28 -6.33 -16.57
N ALA A 10 0.04 -6.23 -16.38
CA ALA A 10 0.64 -5.10 -15.67
C ALA A 10 0.58 -3.83 -16.54
N GLY A 11 0.25 -2.69 -15.94
CA GLY A 11 0.08 -1.40 -16.61
C GLY A 11 -1.21 -1.25 -17.41
N ALA A 12 -2.06 -2.28 -17.51
CA ALA A 12 -3.36 -2.16 -18.15
C ALA A 12 -4.30 -1.34 -17.27
N VAL A 13 -4.89 -0.27 -17.83
CA VAL A 13 -5.88 0.56 -17.16
C VAL A 13 -7.18 -0.22 -17.00
N ARG A 14 -7.73 -0.19 -15.79
CA ARG A 14 -9.02 -0.81 -15.46
C ARG A 14 -9.91 0.22 -14.79
N GLU A 15 -11.12 0.37 -15.30
CA GLU A 15 -12.17 1.10 -14.59
C GLU A 15 -12.57 0.31 -13.34
N VAL A 16 -12.74 1.01 -12.21
CA VAL A 16 -13.30 0.42 -10.99
C VAL A 16 -14.80 0.33 -11.17
N THR A 17 -15.29 -0.85 -11.53
CA THR A 17 -16.73 -1.14 -11.68
C THR A 17 -17.34 -1.78 -10.43
N THR A 18 -16.62 -1.74 -9.32
CA THR A 18 -17.03 -2.30 -8.02
C THR A 18 -17.88 -1.26 -7.30
N GLY A 19 -18.98 -1.68 -6.65
CA GLY A 19 -19.95 -0.74 -6.10
C GLY A 19 -20.52 0.21 -7.16
N ASP A 20 -20.83 1.44 -6.74
CA ASP A 20 -21.29 2.52 -7.61
C ASP A 20 -20.15 3.50 -8.00
N CYS A 21 -18.89 3.05 -7.93
CA CYS A 21 -17.72 3.86 -8.28
C CYS A 21 -17.79 4.40 -9.72
N SER A 22 -17.38 5.66 -9.88
CA SER A 22 -17.25 6.37 -11.16
C SER A 22 -15.98 7.21 -11.19
N ASP A 23 -15.52 7.52 -12.40
CA ASP A 23 -14.34 8.36 -12.65
C ASP A 23 -13.07 7.84 -11.94
N LEU A 24 -13.07 6.55 -11.57
CA LEU A 24 -12.01 5.89 -10.82
C LEU A 24 -11.46 4.72 -11.63
N TYR A 25 -10.14 4.72 -11.78
CA TYR A 25 -9.38 3.72 -12.49
C TYR A 25 -8.25 3.20 -11.63
N TYR A 26 -7.75 2.02 -11.96
CA TYR A 26 -6.56 1.47 -11.34
C TYR A 26 -5.74 0.67 -12.35
N LEU A 27 -4.47 0.51 -12.04
CA LEU A 27 -3.54 -0.32 -12.81
C LEU A 27 -2.64 -1.08 -11.85
N ASP A 28 -2.16 -2.23 -12.32
CA ASP A 28 -1.09 -2.95 -11.65
C ASP A 28 0.27 -2.32 -12.05
N THR A 29 1.02 -1.86 -11.07
CA THR A 29 2.37 -1.28 -11.26
C THR A 29 3.40 -2.35 -11.65
N GLY A 30 3.08 -3.64 -11.49
CA GLY A 30 3.97 -4.79 -11.65
C GLY A 30 5.11 -4.77 -10.65
N MET A 31 4.75 -4.47 -9.39
CA MET A 31 5.65 -4.46 -8.26
C MET A 31 6.30 -5.84 -8.07
N TYR A 32 7.62 -5.88 -7.85
CA TYR A 32 8.38 -7.13 -7.65
C TYR A 32 8.26 -8.17 -8.78
N ASP A 33 8.00 -7.74 -10.02
CA ASP A 33 7.66 -8.63 -11.15
C ASP A 33 6.54 -9.63 -10.82
N THR A 34 5.63 -9.21 -9.93
CA THR A 34 4.52 -10.01 -9.41
C THR A 34 3.21 -9.36 -9.83
N SER A 35 2.46 -10.05 -10.69
CA SER A 35 1.14 -9.59 -11.13
C SER A 35 0.17 -9.59 -9.96
N GLY A 36 -0.71 -8.59 -9.91
CA GLY A 36 -1.74 -8.47 -8.88
C GLY A 36 -1.13 -8.29 -7.49
N TYR A 37 -0.03 -7.54 -7.37
CA TYR A 37 0.58 -7.24 -6.07
C TYR A 37 0.59 -5.76 -5.71
N GLY A 38 0.81 -4.82 -6.65
CA GLY A 38 0.88 -3.39 -6.32
C GLY A 38 0.03 -2.56 -7.28
N ALA A 39 -1.03 -1.96 -6.78
CA ALA A 39 -1.95 -1.10 -7.52
C ALA A 39 -1.61 0.39 -7.32
N ALA A 40 -1.86 1.17 -8.36
CA ALA A 40 -2.00 2.61 -8.26
C ALA A 40 -3.37 2.98 -8.85
N TYR A 41 -3.97 4.04 -8.33
CA TYR A 41 -5.30 4.50 -8.72
C TYR A 41 -5.23 5.86 -9.39
N ILE A 42 -6.17 6.12 -10.28
CA ILE A 42 -6.34 7.40 -10.97
C ILE A 42 -7.79 7.82 -10.81
N LEU A 43 -8.00 8.99 -10.22
CA LEU A 43 -9.28 9.70 -10.19
C LEU A 43 -9.31 10.74 -11.30
N ASP A 44 -10.18 10.55 -12.29
CA ASP A 44 -10.46 11.48 -13.39
C ASP A 44 -11.49 12.55 -12.97
N ALA A 45 -11.16 13.26 -11.89
CA ALA A 45 -11.96 14.35 -11.35
C ALA A 45 -11.68 15.68 -12.07
N ASP A 46 -12.45 16.73 -11.78
CA ASP A 46 -12.19 18.12 -12.25
C ASP A 46 -10.73 18.57 -12.02
N ARG A 47 -10.07 18.02 -10.98
CA ARG A 47 -8.64 18.08 -10.76
C ARG A 47 -8.10 16.64 -10.63
N PRO A 48 -7.53 16.06 -11.71
CA PRO A 48 -7.13 14.66 -11.69
C PRO A 48 -6.09 14.34 -10.62
N ALA A 49 -6.20 13.15 -10.03
CA ALA A 49 -5.32 12.69 -8.97
C ALA A 49 -4.83 11.25 -9.20
N VAL A 50 -3.61 10.97 -8.77
CA VAL A 50 -3.09 9.63 -8.59
C VAL A 50 -3.04 9.31 -7.10
N VAL A 51 -3.53 8.13 -6.71
CA VAL A 51 -3.36 7.60 -5.34
C VAL A 51 -2.43 6.39 -5.43
N GLU A 52 -1.34 6.43 -4.64
CA GLU A 52 -0.21 5.49 -4.66
C GLU A 52 0.70 5.58 -5.89
N SER A 53 1.98 5.25 -5.72
CA SER A 53 2.99 5.39 -6.79
C SER A 53 3.90 4.18 -6.98
N GLY A 54 3.78 3.15 -6.13
CA GLY A 54 4.58 1.94 -6.23
C GLY A 54 6.06 2.13 -5.86
N ILE A 55 6.86 1.11 -6.13
CA ILE A 55 8.34 1.07 -5.94
C ILE A 55 9.15 1.94 -6.91
N GLY A 56 8.49 2.78 -7.71
CA GLY A 56 9.10 3.69 -8.69
C GLY A 56 9.61 3.06 -9.99
N THR A 57 10.04 1.79 -10.01
CA THR A 57 10.68 1.15 -11.18
C THR A 57 9.83 1.19 -12.46
N ASN A 58 8.51 1.13 -12.32
CA ASN A 58 7.54 1.11 -13.42
C ASN A 58 6.63 2.36 -13.44
N HIS A 59 7.08 3.51 -12.91
CA HIS A 59 6.28 4.74 -12.87
C HIS A 59 5.75 5.18 -14.25
N GLU A 60 6.46 4.85 -15.34
CA GLU A 60 6.00 5.12 -16.71
C GLU A 60 4.67 4.42 -17.05
N ARG A 61 4.28 3.33 -16.35
CA ARG A 61 2.96 2.71 -16.50
C ARG A 61 1.84 3.63 -16.02
N ILE A 62 2.05 4.35 -14.93
CA ILE A 62 1.07 5.35 -14.43
C ILE A 62 0.98 6.51 -15.42
N LEU A 63 2.10 6.97 -15.97
CA LEU A 63 2.11 8.04 -16.98
C LEU A 63 1.41 7.63 -18.28
N ALA A 64 1.59 6.37 -18.72
CA ALA A 64 0.88 5.83 -19.87
C ALA A 64 -0.63 5.68 -19.59
N ALA A 65 -1.02 5.32 -18.37
CA ALA A 65 -2.42 5.24 -17.96
C ALA A 65 -3.11 6.61 -17.99
N LEU A 66 -2.44 7.66 -17.51
CA LEU A 66 -2.94 9.05 -17.62
C LEU A 66 -3.16 9.43 -19.10
N GLU A 67 -2.21 9.12 -19.98
CA GLU A 67 -2.33 9.38 -21.42
C GLU A 67 -3.49 8.59 -22.06
N GLU A 68 -3.70 7.33 -21.67
CA GLU A 68 -4.81 6.49 -22.15
C GLU A 68 -6.18 7.05 -21.74
N LEU A 69 -6.28 7.61 -20.53
CA LEU A 69 -7.48 8.27 -20.01
C LEU A 69 -7.67 9.69 -20.59
N GLY A 70 -6.68 10.23 -21.30
CA GLY A 70 -6.73 11.57 -21.88
C GLY A 70 -6.45 12.69 -20.88
N ILE A 71 -5.79 12.38 -19.77
CA ILE A 71 -5.32 13.33 -18.76
C ILE A 71 -3.91 13.78 -19.16
N ASP A 72 -3.76 15.05 -19.53
CA ASP A 72 -2.44 15.59 -19.86
C ASP A 72 -1.57 15.68 -18.59
N ARG A 73 -0.24 15.59 -18.72
CA ARG A 73 0.69 15.63 -17.59
C ARG A 73 0.61 16.94 -16.81
N GLU A 74 0.31 18.03 -17.50
CA GLU A 74 0.08 19.35 -16.94
C GLU A 74 -1.30 19.48 -16.26
N GLU A 75 -2.23 18.55 -16.50
CA GLU A 75 -3.56 18.56 -15.87
C GLU A 75 -3.58 17.80 -14.55
N LEU A 76 -2.69 16.80 -14.37
CA LEU A 76 -2.55 16.10 -13.10
C LEU A 76 -2.29 17.11 -11.98
N ALA A 77 -3.17 17.12 -10.98
CA ALA A 77 -3.19 18.11 -9.92
C ALA A 77 -2.66 17.56 -8.59
N ALA A 78 -2.81 16.26 -8.34
CA ALA A 78 -2.41 15.63 -7.09
C ALA A 78 -1.77 14.25 -7.31
N VAL A 79 -0.73 13.96 -6.53
CA VAL A 79 -0.26 12.61 -6.25
C VAL A 79 -0.38 12.42 -4.74
N ALA A 80 -1.31 11.59 -4.29
CA ALA A 80 -1.52 11.29 -2.88
C ALA A 80 -0.93 9.92 -2.55
N VAL A 81 -0.20 9.82 -1.44
CA VAL A 81 0.33 8.54 -0.95
C VAL A 81 -0.13 8.34 0.49
N THR A 82 -0.60 7.14 0.82
CA THR A 82 -1.12 6.84 2.17
C THR A 82 -0.02 6.88 3.22
N HIS A 83 1.21 6.50 2.85
CA HIS A 83 2.36 6.54 3.73
C HIS A 83 3.69 6.55 2.96
N ILE A 84 4.80 6.73 3.66
CA ILE A 84 6.12 6.95 3.04
C ILE A 84 6.95 5.69 2.80
N HIS A 85 6.43 4.49 3.03
CA HIS A 85 7.15 3.28 2.60
C HIS A 85 7.38 3.34 1.09
N LEU A 86 8.53 2.88 0.63
CA LEU A 86 8.96 3.13 -0.75
C LEU A 86 8.21 2.29 -1.78
N ASP A 87 7.47 1.28 -1.39
CA ASP A 87 6.47 0.60 -2.21
C ASP A 87 5.16 1.39 -2.40
N HIS A 88 4.97 2.47 -1.64
CA HIS A 88 3.85 3.41 -1.77
C HIS A 88 4.31 4.71 -2.42
N ALA A 89 5.37 5.31 -1.88
CA ALA A 89 5.88 6.63 -2.24
C ALA A 89 7.10 6.61 -3.19
N GLY A 90 7.62 5.45 -3.56
CA GLY A 90 8.85 5.35 -4.37
C GLY A 90 8.74 5.94 -5.77
N GLY A 91 7.54 5.95 -6.35
CA GLY A 91 7.26 6.57 -7.64
C GLY A 91 6.92 8.07 -7.59
N ALA A 92 6.60 8.62 -6.41
CA ALA A 92 6.03 9.95 -6.27
C ALA A 92 6.94 11.06 -6.83
N GLY A 93 8.27 10.94 -6.61
CA GLY A 93 9.24 11.89 -7.15
C GLY A 93 9.32 11.89 -8.67
N PHE A 94 9.23 10.71 -9.30
CA PHE A 94 9.19 10.61 -10.76
C PHE A 94 7.92 11.23 -11.33
N LEU A 95 6.77 10.97 -10.70
CA LEU A 95 5.51 11.58 -11.11
C LEU A 95 5.56 13.11 -10.97
N ALA A 96 6.05 13.63 -9.85
CA ALA A 96 6.22 15.07 -9.64
C ALA A 96 7.16 15.73 -10.66
N GLU A 97 8.22 15.04 -11.08
CA GLU A 97 9.15 15.52 -12.11
C GLU A 97 8.47 15.57 -13.50
N LYS A 98 7.63 14.58 -13.83
CA LYS A 98 6.99 14.48 -15.16
C LYS A 98 5.65 15.23 -15.27
N CYS A 99 5.00 15.51 -14.14
CA CYS A 99 3.71 16.20 -14.04
C CYS A 99 3.89 17.54 -13.30
N PRO A 100 4.26 18.62 -14.01
CA PRO A 100 4.79 19.84 -13.40
C PRO A 100 3.76 20.66 -12.60
N ASN A 101 2.48 20.31 -12.64
CA ASN A 101 1.40 20.96 -11.89
C ASN A 101 0.86 20.10 -10.72
N ALA A 102 1.20 18.81 -10.64
CA ALA A 102 0.83 17.91 -9.55
C ALA A 102 1.57 18.14 -8.21
N ASP A 103 0.86 18.60 -7.17
CA ASP A 103 1.40 18.59 -5.81
C ASP A 103 1.38 17.17 -5.23
N VAL A 104 2.34 16.85 -4.37
CA VAL A 104 2.47 15.54 -3.72
C VAL A 104 1.97 15.64 -2.28
N TYR A 105 0.85 14.98 -2.00
CA TYR A 105 0.22 14.93 -0.70
C TYR A 105 0.71 13.70 0.05
N VAL A 106 1.26 13.94 1.24
CA VAL A 106 1.92 12.91 2.07
C VAL A 106 1.70 13.26 3.53
N PRO A 107 1.55 12.26 4.43
CA PRO A 107 1.46 12.51 5.86
C PRO A 107 2.57 13.45 6.36
N GLU A 108 2.18 14.54 7.06
CA GLU A 108 3.10 15.64 7.44
C GLU A 108 4.34 15.14 8.18
N VAL A 109 4.16 14.13 9.04
CA VAL A 109 5.24 13.54 9.84
C VAL A 109 6.34 12.89 8.97
N GLY A 110 6.01 12.43 7.76
CA GLY A 110 6.93 11.82 6.79
C GLY A 110 7.39 12.75 5.66
N ALA A 111 6.72 13.90 5.47
CA ALA A 111 6.88 14.77 4.31
C ALA A 111 8.34 15.18 4.02
N SER A 112 9.11 15.49 5.06
CA SER A 112 10.50 15.94 4.90
C SER A 112 11.44 14.88 4.32
N LEU A 113 11.12 13.59 4.46
CA LEU A 113 11.92 12.49 3.93
C LEU A 113 11.72 12.31 2.42
N LEU A 114 10.63 12.78 1.82
CA LEU A 114 10.48 12.77 0.36
C LEU A 114 11.24 13.91 -0.32
N ALA A 115 11.53 14.99 0.39
CA ALA A 115 12.42 16.05 -0.10
C ALA A 115 13.90 15.66 -0.08
N ASP A 116 14.28 14.71 0.78
CA ASP A 116 15.63 14.17 0.92
C ASP A 116 15.56 12.68 1.33
N PRO A 117 15.44 11.76 0.35
CA PRO A 117 15.10 10.37 0.63
C PRO A 117 16.28 9.51 1.08
N GLU A 118 17.47 10.07 1.30
CA GLU A 118 18.68 9.27 1.65
C GLU A 118 18.45 8.34 2.86
N LYS A 119 17.80 8.87 3.91
CA LYS A 119 17.51 8.09 5.12
C LYS A 119 16.43 7.04 4.88
N LEU A 120 15.39 7.40 4.12
CA LEU A 120 14.29 6.50 3.79
C LEU A 120 14.79 5.31 2.96
N VAL A 121 15.61 5.57 1.94
CA VAL A 121 16.28 4.54 1.13
C VAL A 121 17.14 3.61 1.98
N ALA A 122 17.91 4.15 2.93
CA ALA A 122 18.72 3.33 3.81
C ALA A 122 17.88 2.41 4.72
N GLY A 123 16.76 2.93 5.25
CA GLY A 123 15.79 2.17 6.03
C GLY A 123 15.13 1.06 5.21
N THR A 124 14.58 1.39 4.04
CA THR A 124 13.95 0.40 3.15
C THR A 124 14.93 -0.69 2.75
N LYS A 125 16.17 -0.37 2.35
CA LYS A 125 17.21 -1.39 2.03
C LYS A 125 17.43 -2.37 3.18
N ASN A 126 17.34 -1.91 4.42
CA ASN A 126 17.47 -2.78 5.58
C ASN A 126 16.25 -3.69 5.77
N ALA A 127 15.04 -3.14 5.61
CA ALA A 127 13.78 -3.88 5.78
C ALA A 127 13.57 -4.95 4.68
N VAL A 128 13.75 -4.57 3.41
CA VAL A 128 13.38 -5.41 2.25
C VAL A 128 14.51 -6.32 1.77
N GLY A 129 15.76 -6.05 2.20
CA GLY A 129 16.93 -6.85 1.86
C GLY A 129 17.12 -7.04 0.35
N ASP A 130 17.20 -8.29 -0.10
CA ASP A 130 17.41 -8.64 -1.51
C ASP A 130 16.29 -8.17 -2.43
N GLN A 131 15.08 -7.89 -1.91
CA GLN A 131 14.00 -7.32 -2.73
C GLN A 131 14.31 -5.90 -3.21
N TRP A 132 15.33 -5.24 -2.66
CA TRP A 132 15.81 -3.95 -3.16
C TRP A 132 16.19 -4.00 -4.65
N GLU A 133 16.53 -5.18 -5.21
CA GLU A 133 16.80 -5.33 -6.64
C GLU A 133 15.65 -4.89 -7.56
N PHE A 134 14.42 -4.90 -7.05
CA PHE A 134 13.23 -4.46 -7.79
C PHE A 134 12.96 -2.97 -7.66
N TYR A 135 13.55 -2.29 -6.68
CA TYR A 135 13.35 -0.86 -6.44
C TYR A 135 14.24 -0.02 -7.36
N VAL A 136 13.78 1.20 -7.62
CA VAL A 136 14.61 2.30 -8.10
C VAL A 136 14.83 3.28 -6.95
N GLU A 137 15.98 3.94 -6.91
CA GLU A 137 16.16 5.04 -5.94
C GLU A 137 15.16 6.16 -6.27
N PRO A 138 14.35 6.61 -5.29
CA PRO A 138 13.33 7.63 -5.51
C PRO A 138 13.97 8.99 -5.82
N GLU A 139 13.34 9.75 -6.70
CA GLU A 139 13.73 11.13 -6.98
C GLU A 139 13.30 12.06 -5.83
N PRO A 140 14.15 12.99 -5.38
CA PRO A 140 13.75 13.99 -4.39
C PRO A 140 12.64 14.90 -4.90
N ILE A 141 11.66 15.20 -4.05
CA ILE A 141 10.54 16.10 -4.39
C ILE A 141 10.87 17.54 -3.96
N PRO A 142 10.71 18.56 -4.81
CA PRO A 142 10.86 19.95 -4.40
C PRO A 142 9.94 20.29 -3.22
N LYS A 143 10.46 20.94 -2.18
CA LYS A 143 9.71 21.20 -0.93
C LYS A 143 8.44 22.02 -1.13
N ASP A 144 8.41 22.89 -2.14
CA ASP A 144 7.26 23.70 -2.52
C ASP A 144 6.16 22.90 -3.25
N ARG A 145 6.43 21.63 -3.55
CA ARG A 145 5.53 20.68 -4.20
C ARG A 145 5.04 19.58 -3.25
N ILE A 146 5.58 19.53 -2.03
CA ILE A 146 5.12 18.61 -0.99
C ILE A 146 4.08 19.33 -0.15
N VAL A 147 2.91 18.73 -0.01
CA VAL A 147 1.84 19.18 0.87
C VAL A 147 1.68 18.14 1.97
N GLY A 148 2.00 18.53 3.20
CA GLY A 148 1.72 17.72 4.37
C GLY A 148 0.23 17.64 4.65
N ILE A 149 -0.24 16.44 4.98
CA ILE A 149 -1.62 16.18 5.37
C ILE A 149 -1.68 15.55 6.77
N GLU A 150 -2.73 15.86 7.50
CA GLU A 150 -3.06 15.37 8.86
C GLU A 150 -4.52 14.87 8.90
N ASP A 151 -4.91 14.20 9.99
CA ASP A 151 -6.29 13.78 10.23
C ASP A 151 -7.30 14.92 10.06
N GLY A 152 -8.39 14.66 9.34
CA GLY A 152 -9.46 15.62 9.07
C GLY A 152 -9.16 16.63 7.95
N ASP A 153 -7.99 16.58 7.33
CA ASP A 153 -7.73 17.35 6.11
C ASP A 153 -8.55 16.83 4.92
N THR A 154 -8.63 17.64 3.86
CA THR A 154 -9.33 17.26 2.62
C THR A 154 -8.55 17.75 1.42
N ILE A 155 -8.28 16.83 0.48
CA ILE A 155 -7.73 17.14 -0.83
C ILE A 155 -8.92 17.36 -1.78
N ASP A 156 -9.19 18.63 -2.10
CA ASP A 156 -10.28 19.02 -3.00
C ASP A 156 -9.91 18.75 -4.46
N LEU A 157 -10.59 17.77 -5.07
CA LEU A 157 -10.44 17.38 -6.47
C LEU A 157 -11.61 17.87 -7.35
N GLY A 158 -12.49 18.71 -6.82
CA GLY A 158 -13.69 19.25 -7.48
C GLY A 158 -14.88 18.30 -7.42
N THR A 159 -15.01 17.38 -8.38
CA THR A 159 -16.11 16.39 -8.39
C THR A 159 -15.92 15.29 -7.35
N HIS A 160 -14.67 15.03 -6.95
CA HIS A 160 -14.27 14.14 -5.88
C HIS A 160 -13.53 14.92 -4.78
N GLU A 161 -13.38 14.30 -3.62
CA GLU A 161 -12.50 14.76 -2.56
C GLU A 161 -11.85 13.56 -1.88
N LEU A 162 -10.61 13.72 -1.39
CA LEU A 162 -9.97 12.73 -0.53
C LEU A 162 -9.95 13.26 0.89
N ARG A 163 -10.82 12.72 1.76
CA ARG A 163 -10.82 13.02 3.19
C ARG A 163 -9.78 12.15 3.88
N VAL A 164 -8.93 12.79 4.66
CA VAL A 164 -7.79 12.14 5.31
C VAL A 164 -8.20 11.66 6.68
N HIS A 165 -7.96 10.39 6.96
CA HIS A 165 -8.12 9.81 8.30
C HIS A 165 -6.82 9.14 8.73
N GLU A 166 -6.39 9.36 9.97
CA GLU A 166 -5.23 8.66 10.52
C GLU A 166 -5.52 7.14 10.65
N ALA A 167 -4.55 6.32 10.24
CA ALA A 167 -4.59 4.87 10.40
C ALA A 167 -3.17 4.34 10.73
N PRO A 168 -2.63 4.69 11.92
CA PRO A 168 -1.20 4.58 12.23
C PRO A 168 -0.68 3.18 12.57
N GLY A 169 -1.51 2.14 12.55
CA GLY A 169 -1.15 0.81 13.05
C GLY A 169 -0.08 0.10 12.21
N HIS A 170 -0.20 0.12 10.89
CA HIS A 170 0.81 -0.46 10.00
C HIS A 170 2.14 0.31 10.05
N ALA A 171 2.03 1.63 10.10
CA ALA A 171 3.13 2.54 10.32
C ALA A 171 2.58 3.84 10.91
N PHE A 172 3.27 4.43 11.90
CA PHE A 172 2.81 5.62 12.63
C PHE A 172 2.45 6.83 11.76
N HIS A 173 2.93 6.84 10.52
CA HIS A 173 2.72 7.90 9.54
C HIS A 173 1.67 7.54 8.48
N GLN A 174 0.92 6.45 8.62
CA GLN A 174 -0.09 6.05 7.65
C GLN A 174 -1.41 6.81 7.85
N VAL A 175 -1.99 7.20 6.72
CA VAL A 175 -3.36 7.69 6.60
C VAL A 175 -4.12 6.83 5.57
N ILE A 176 -5.44 6.84 5.67
CA ILE A 176 -6.34 6.35 4.61
C ILE A 176 -7.06 7.53 3.97
N PHE A 177 -7.53 7.32 2.73
CA PHE A 177 -8.31 8.33 2.02
C PHE A 177 -9.73 7.84 1.77
N GLU A 178 -10.72 8.53 2.32
CA GLU A 178 -12.12 8.34 1.96
C GLU A 178 -12.44 9.19 0.72
N ASP A 179 -13.04 8.58 -0.30
CA ASP A 179 -13.71 9.26 -1.41
C ASP A 179 -15.22 9.11 -1.25
N PRO A 180 -15.91 10.10 -0.68
CA PRO A 180 -17.34 10.03 -0.40
C PRO A 180 -18.21 9.97 -1.66
N ALA A 181 -17.70 10.43 -2.81
CA ALA A 181 -18.46 10.38 -4.06
C ALA A 181 -18.58 8.96 -4.61
N ASN A 182 -17.59 8.13 -4.33
CA ASN A 182 -17.52 6.72 -4.72
C ASN A 182 -17.93 5.75 -3.61
N ASP A 183 -18.23 6.27 -2.42
CA ASP A 183 -18.47 5.49 -1.19
C ASP A 183 -17.35 4.46 -0.94
N ALA A 184 -16.12 4.93 -1.08
CA ALA A 184 -14.94 4.09 -1.14
C ALA A 184 -13.80 4.61 -0.26
N VAL A 185 -12.95 3.70 0.22
CA VAL A 185 -11.76 4.03 1.01
C VAL A 185 -10.51 3.42 0.38
N PHE A 186 -9.52 4.26 0.08
CA PHE A 186 -8.14 3.85 -0.19
C PHE A 186 -7.47 3.48 1.12
N THR A 187 -7.28 2.18 1.34
CA THR A 187 -6.95 1.64 2.67
C THR A 187 -5.46 1.71 2.99
N GLY A 188 -4.60 2.07 2.03
CA GLY A 188 -3.16 1.86 2.19
C GLY A 188 -2.92 0.38 2.50
N ASP A 189 -2.36 0.13 3.68
CA ASP A 189 -2.18 -1.21 4.25
C ASP A 189 -3.01 -1.45 5.51
N ALA A 190 -3.89 -0.49 5.90
CA ALA A 190 -4.71 -0.57 7.11
C ALA A 190 -5.69 -1.76 7.12
N ALA A 191 -6.09 -2.26 5.95
CA ALA A 191 -6.98 -3.41 5.80
C ALA A 191 -6.26 -4.70 5.32
N GLY A 192 -4.91 -4.66 5.26
CA GLY A 192 -4.09 -5.79 4.85
C GLY A 192 -3.85 -5.90 3.35
N ILE A 193 -3.31 -7.05 2.95
CA ILE A 193 -3.15 -7.42 1.55
C ILE A 193 -4.32 -8.34 1.20
N TRP A 194 -5.32 -7.83 0.50
CA TRP A 194 -6.40 -8.66 -0.07
C TRP A 194 -5.71 -9.69 -1.08
N VAL A 195 -6.34 -10.76 -1.55
CA VAL A 195 -5.86 -11.57 -2.70
C VAL A 195 -7.10 -12.06 -3.46
N PRO A 196 -7.42 -11.54 -4.67
CA PRO A 196 -8.72 -11.74 -5.29
C PRO A 196 -8.87 -13.15 -5.83
N GLU A 197 -7.82 -13.78 -6.38
CA GLU A 197 -7.92 -15.15 -6.88
C GLU A 197 -8.22 -16.15 -5.76
N ARG A 198 -8.06 -15.73 -4.50
CA ARG A 198 -8.24 -16.53 -3.29
C ARG A 198 -9.36 -16.05 -2.39
N GLU A 199 -9.95 -14.91 -2.73
CA GLU A 199 -11.01 -14.26 -1.97
C GLU A 199 -10.68 -14.17 -0.47
N ARG A 200 -9.44 -13.78 -0.13
CA ARG A 200 -8.99 -13.63 1.28
C ARG A 200 -8.02 -12.48 1.46
N THR A 201 -7.87 -12.02 2.68
CA THR A 201 -6.80 -11.13 3.14
C THR A 201 -5.58 -11.92 3.63
N VAL A 202 -4.45 -11.24 3.65
CA VAL A 202 -3.13 -11.68 4.11
C VAL A 202 -2.58 -10.57 5.00
N GLU A 203 -1.86 -10.97 6.04
CA GLU A 203 -1.24 -10.08 7.00
C GLU A 203 -0.27 -9.08 6.37
N THR A 204 -0.18 -7.90 6.97
CA THR A 204 0.92 -6.97 6.78
C THR A 204 1.31 -6.36 8.13
N SER A 205 2.59 -6.44 8.44
CA SER A 205 3.22 -6.17 9.73
C SER A 205 4.71 -5.86 9.50
N PRO A 206 5.04 -4.81 8.75
CA PRO A 206 6.42 -4.50 8.40
C PRO A 206 7.21 -4.02 9.62
N PRO A 207 8.55 -4.22 9.64
CA PRO A 207 9.41 -3.51 10.58
C PRO A 207 9.48 -2.02 10.21
N SER A 208 9.62 -1.06 11.12
CA SER A 208 9.88 -1.16 12.57
C SER A 208 8.68 -0.66 13.41
N ASP A 209 7.61 -0.26 12.72
CA ASP A 209 6.60 0.65 13.25
C ASP A 209 5.23 -0.03 13.43
N PHE A 210 5.13 -1.31 13.07
CA PHE A 210 3.92 -2.11 13.24
C PHE A 210 3.46 -2.18 14.70
N ASP A 211 2.17 -1.97 14.92
CA ASP A 211 1.50 -2.05 16.22
C ASP A 211 0.13 -2.73 16.06
N LEU A 212 -0.03 -3.92 16.64
CA LEU A 212 -1.25 -4.72 16.48
C LEU A 212 -2.48 -3.99 17.06
N GLU A 213 -2.38 -3.40 18.24
CA GLU A 213 -3.49 -2.71 18.87
C GLU A 213 -3.96 -1.51 18.04
N GLN A 214 -3.01 -0.75 17.48
CA GLN A 214 -3.34 0.34 16.56
C GLN A 214 -3.91 -0.18 15.25
N CYS A 215 -3.39 -1.27 14.66
CA CYS A 215 -3.99 -1.87 13.46
C CYS A 215 -5.45 -2.26 13.69
N LEU A 216 -5.78 -2.84 14.85
CA LEU A 216 -7.17 -3.17 15.18
C LEU A 216 -8.03 -1.92 15.36
N ALA A 217 -7.48 -0.83 15.89
CA ALA A 217 -8.17 0.46 15.97
C ALA A 217 -8.38 1.10 14.57
N ASP A 218 -7.44 0.93 13.64
CA ASP A 218 -7.59 1.41 12.25
C ASP A 218 -8.78 0.74 11.56
N LEU A 219 -9.07 -0.52 11.88
CA LEU A 219 -10.27 -1.21 11.38
C LEU A 219 -11.55 -0.60 11.96
N GLU A 220 -11.53 -0.14 13.21
CA GLU A 220 -12.66 0.61 13.77
C GLU A 220 -12.85 1.94 13.02
N THR A 221 -11.77 2.64 12.65
CA THR A 221 -11.84 3.85 11.81
C THR A 221 -12.52 3.57 10.47
N ILE A 222 -12.13 2.50 9.76
CA ILE A 222 -12.75 2.11 8.49
C ILE A 222 -14.23 1.73 8.70
N ALA A 223 -14.55 1.02 9.79
CA ALA A 223 -15.92 0.66 10.14
C ALA A 223 -16.80 1.87 10.46
N GLU A 224 -16.23 2.95 11.01
CA GLU A 224 -16.95 4.21 11.28
C GLU A 224 -17.24 5.01 10.00
N ILE A 225 -16.37 4.91 8.99
CA ILE A 225 -16.61 5.49 7.65
C ILE A 225 -17.77 4.76 6.94
N ASP A 226 -17.89 3.44 7.17
CA ASP A 226 -18.93 2.57 6.59
C ASP A 226 -18.95 2.55 5.03
N PRO A 227 -17.80 2.34 4.35
CA PRO A 227 -17.75 2.37 2.88
C PRO A 227 -18.31 1.10 2.24
N ASP A 228 -18.84 1.23 1.03
CA ASP A 228 -19.26 0.11 0.18
C ASP A 228 -18.07 -0.57 -0.53
N VAL A 229 -16.95 0.15 -0.72
CA VAL A 229 -15.78 -0.35 -1.46
C VAL A 229 -14.47 -0.08 -0.70
N LEU A 230 -13.66 -1.12 -0.54
CA LEU A 230 -12.26 -0.99 -0.09
C LEU A 230 -11.32 -1.03 -1.29
N LEU A 231 -10.41 -0.07 -1.38
CA LEU A 231 -9.43 0.10 -2.45
C LEU A 231 -8.03 -0.18 -1.90
N TYR A 232 -7.57 -1.42 -2.08
CA TYR A 232 -6.30 -1.91 -1.56
C TYR A 232 -5.10 -1.51 -2.43
N THR A 233 -4.06 -0.95 -1.83
CA THR A 233 -2.79 -0.70 -2.53
C THR A 233 -2.20 -2.00 -3.02
N HIS A 234 -2.20 -3.02 -2.18
CA HIS A 234 -1.90 -4.36 -2.64
C HIS A 234 -3.16 -4.98 -3.21
N PHE A 235 -3.27 -4.83 -4.55
CA PHE A 235 -4.09 -5.39 -5.66
C PHE A 235 -5.55 -4.96 -5.98
N GLY A 236 -6.16 -3.95 -5.36
CA GLY A 236 -7.29 -3.28 -6.02
C GLY A 236 -8.63 -3.29 -5.27
N PRO A 237 -9.76 -3.08 -5.99
CA PRO A 237 -11.07 -2.87 -5.36
C PRO A 237 -11.73 -4.15 -4.85
N ARG A 238 -12.37 -4.08 -3.67
CA ARG A 238 -13.22 -5.12 -3.07
C ARG A 238 -14.58 -4.53 -2.71
N ASP A 239 -15.65 -5.16 -3.19
CA ASP A 239 -17.02 -4.85 -2.74
C ASP A 239 -17.23 -5.41 -1.34
N VAL A 240 -17.65 -4.55 -0.42
CA VAL A 240 -17.93 -4.90 0.97
C VAL A 240 -19.30 -4.40 1.43
N SER A 241 -20.11 -3.85 0.52
CA SER A 241 -21.45 -3.29 0.80
C SER A 241 -22.39 -4.26 1.52
N ASP A 242 -22.26 -5.56 1.25
CA ASP A 242 -23.07 -6.61 1.88
C ASP A 242 -22.56 -7.01 3.29
N ASP A 243 -21.26 -6.86 3.59
CA ASP A 243 -20.64 -7.36 4.82
C ASP A 243 -19.27 -6.71 5.14
N LEU A 244 -19.25 -5.39 5.34
CA LEU A 244 -18.04 -4.67 5.77
C LEU A 244 -17.46 -5.22 7.08
N GLY A 245 -18.33 -5.48 8.06
CA GLY A 245 -17.92 -6.05 9.35
C GLY A 245 -17.20 -7.38 9.18
N GLY A 246 -17.74 -8.29 8.37
CA GLY A 246 -17.08 -9.56 8.08
C GLY A 246 -15.73 -9.42 7.37
N ALA A 247 -15.60 -8.45 6.45
CA ALA A 247 -14.34 -8.19 5.76
C ALA A 247 -13.25 -7.62 6.69
N LEU A 248 -13.61 -6.75 7.62
CA LEU A 248 -12.68 -6.18 8.61
C LEU A 248 -12.33 -7.19 9.71
N ASP A 249 -13.31 -7.94 10.21
CA ASP A 249 -13.10 -9.03 11.18
C ASP A 249 -12.17 -10.10 10.60
N GLU A 250 -12.31 -10.45 9.31
CA GLU A 250 -11.43 -11.38 8.62
C GLU A 250 -9.96 -10.95 8.72
N TYR A 251 -9.66 -9.68 8.42
CA TYR A 251 -8.29 -9.19 8.48
C TYR A 251 -7.78 -9.07 9.93
N GLY A 252 -8.62 -8.60 10.85
CA GLY A 252 -8.27 -8.55 12.28
C GLY A 252 -7.92 -9.93 12.85
N ASP A 253 -8.67 -10.97 12.46
CA ASP A 253 -8.39 -12.36 12.81
C ASP A 253 -7.09 -12.88 12.18
N VAL A 254 -6.86 -12.59 10.89
CA VAL A 254 -5.62 -12.96 10.17
C VAL A 254 -4.40 -12.35 10.86
N LEU A 255 -4.44 -11.05 11.14
CA LEU A 255 -3.32 -10.32 11.73
C LEU A 255 -3.05 -10.75 13.17
N SER A 256 -4.10 -10.93 13.98
CA SER A 256 -3.96 -11.41 15.36
C SER A 256 -3.40 -12.84 15.41
N ALA A 257 -3.91 -13.74 14.56
CA ALA A 257 -3.42 -15.10 14.47
C ALA A 257 -1.97 -15.18 13.99
N TRP A 258 -1.57 -14.28 13.08
CA TRP A 258 -0.19 -14.13 12.64
C TRP A 258 0.74 -13.74 13.80
N VAL A 259 0.38 -12.71 14.57
CA VAL A 259 1.16 -12.27 15.73
C VAL A 259 1.30 -13.40 16.77
N ASP A 260 0.20 -14.07 17.10
CA ASP A 260 0.18 -15.21 18.03
C ASP A 260 1.09 -16.36 17.55
N ALA A 261 1.10 -16.64 16.25
CA ALA A 261 1.95 -17.67 15.65
C ALA A 261 3.43 -17.31 15.77
N VAL A 262 3.80 -16.07 15.47
CA VAL A 262 5.18 -15.58 15.59
C VAL A 262 5.64 -15.59 17.05
N GLU A 263 4.82 -15.09 17.98
CA GLU A 263 5.13 -15.10 19.41
C GLU A 263 5.35 -16.54 19.93
N THR A 264 4.46 -17.47 19.54
CA THR A 264 4.59 -18.88 19.90
C THR A 264 5.91 -19.46 19.38
N LYS A 265 6.27 -19.17 18.13
CA LYS A 265 7.52 -19.68 17.54
C LYS A 265 8.76 -19.04 18.15
N ARG A 266 8.71 -17.76 18.49
CA ARG A 266 9.78 -17.05 19.21
C ARG A 266 10.10 -17.71 20.55
N ALA A 267 9.10 -18.23 21.25
CA ALA A 267 9.30 -18.97 22.51
C ALA A 267 9.88 -20.38 22.32
N GLU A 268 9.77 -20.98 21.13
CA GLU A 268 10.22 -22.34 20.82
C GLU A 268 11.63 -22.40 20.22
N LEU A 269 12.00 -21.39 19.43
CA LEU A 269 13.25 -21.34 18.66
C LEU A 269 14.37 -20.61 19.41
N GLU A 270 15.59 -20.74 18.91
CA GLU A 270 16.79 -20.29 19.64
C GLU A 270 17.03 -18.78 19.58
N ASP A 271 16.67 -18.15 18.46
CA ASP A 271 16.78 -16.72 18.22
C ASP A 271 15.79 -16.25 17.13
N ASP A 272 15.72 -14.94 16.96
CA ASP A 272 14.84 -14.26 16.01
C ASP A 272 15.16 -14.61 14.55
N GLU A 273 16.42 -14.93 14.22
CA GLU A 273 16.80 -15.35 12.86
C GLU A 273 16.19 -16.71 12.51
N ALA A 274 16.21 -17.66 13.46
CA ALA A 274 15.54 -18.95 13.30
C ALA A 274 14.02 -18.82 13.15
N VAL A 275 13.38 -17.84 13.81
CA VAL A 275 11.94 -17.56 13.64
C VAL A 275 11.66 -17.06 12.23
N VAL A 276 12.44 -16.09 11.74
CA VAL A 276 12.32 -15.56 10.38
C VAL A 276 12.52 -16.68 9.34
N GLU A 277 13.55 -17.51 9.50
CA GLU A 277 13.81 -18.64 8.60
C GLU A 277 12.65 -19.64 8.62
N HIS A 278 12.10 -19.97 9.79
CA HIS A 278 10.98 -20.89 9.92
C HIS A 278 9.76 -20.46 9.09
N PHE A 279 9.31 -19.22 9.23
CA PHE A 279 8.15 -18.70 8.50
C PHE A 279 8.46 -18.46 7.02
N ALA A 280 9.70 -18.09 6.67
CA ALA A 280 10.11 -18.02 5.28
C ALA A 280 10.09 -19.41 4.61
N GLU A 281 10.51 -20.48 5.29
CA GLU A 281 10.48 -21.84 4.74
C GLU A 281 9.09 -22.46 4.70
N THR A 282 8.22 -22.05 5.63
CA THR A 282 6.85 -22.55 5.78
C THR A 282 5.77 -21.59 5.28
N ALA A 283 6.17 -20.58 4.49
CA ALA A 283 5.27 -19.62 3.87
C ALA A 283 4.12 -20.35 3.15
N ASP A 284 2.92 -19.77 3.22
CA ASP A 284 1.70 -20.38 2.70
C ASP A 284 1.86 -20.74 1.21
N GLU A 285 2.02 -22.04 0.93
CA GLU A 285 2.21 -22.56 -0.43
C GLU A 285 1.05 -22.22 -1.34
N SER A 286 -0.14 -21.96 -0.77
CA SER A 286 -1.26 -21.50 -1.58
C SER A 286 -0.87 -20.19 -2.27
N LEU A 287 -0.16 -19.26 -1.64
CA LEU A 287 0.17 -17.96 -2.26
C LEU A 287 1.17 -18.06 -3.41
N PHE A 288 1.81 -19.22 -3.65
CA PHE A 288 2.88 -19.33 -4.64
C PHE A 288 2.40 -19.15 -6.08
N ASP A 289 1.16 -19.52 -6.40
CA ASP A 289 0.61 -19.27 -7.74
C ASP A 289 0.28 -17.78 -7.96
N ALA A 290 -0.05 -17.05 -6.89
CA ALA A 290 -0.37 -15.62 -6.98
C ALA A 290 0.91 -14.77 -6.97
N TRP A 291 1.85 -15.06 -6.07
CA TRP A 291 3.01 -14.19 -5.83
C TRP A 291 4.34 -14.74 -6.30
N SER A 292 4.41 -16.00 -6.74
CA SER A 292 5.64 -16.82 -6.75
C SER A 292 6.10 -17.22 -5.35
N GLU A 293 6.77 -18.37 -5.29
CA GLU A 293 7.44 -18.85 -4.07
C GLU A 293 8.42 -17.82 -3.52
N ARG A 294 9.21 -17.15 -4.38
CA ARG A 294 10.20 -16.17 -3.96
C ARG A 294 9.57 -15.01 -3.18
N LYS A 295 8.49 -14.42 -3.71
CA LYS A 295 7.83 -13.27 -3.07
C LYS A 295 7.08 -13.70 -1.82
N ALA A 296 6.31 -14.78 -1.85
CA ALA A 296 5.58 -15.26 -0.68
C ALA A 296 6.51 -15.52 0.52
N ARG A 297 7.70 -16.10 0.29
CA ARG A 297 8.70 -16.30 1.35
C ARG A 297 9.33 -15.00 1.84
N ALA A 298 9.63 -14.08 0.93
CA ALA A 298 10.18 -12.78 1.29
C ALA A 298 9.16 -11.95 2.10
N GLU A 299 7.88 -12.07 1.76
CA GLU A 299 6.77 -11.44 2.45
C GLU A 299 6.65 -11.95 3.88
N ALA A 300 6.57 -13.26 4.07
CA ALA A 300 6.55 -13.87 5.40
C ALA A 300 7.77 -13.44 6.24
N ALA A 301 8.96 -13.46 5.65
CA ALA A 301 10.19 -13.05 6.35
C ALA A 301 10.16 -11.59 6.80
N MET A 302 9.62 -10.68 5.99
CA MET A 302 9.49 -9.26 6.33
C MET A 302 8.49 -9.07 7.46
N ASN A 303 7.30 -9.66 7.33
CA ASN A 303 6.23 -9.55 8.31
C ASN A 303 6.59 -10.13 9.68
N VAL A 304 7.36 -11.23 9.73
CA VAL A 304 7.91 -11.73 11.01
C VAL A 304 8.77 -10.68 11.70
N ARG A 305 9.63 -9.95 10.96
CA ARG A 305 10.52 -8.96 11.56
C ARG A 305 9.76 -7.81 12.21
N GLY A 306 8.65 -7.36 11.61
CA GLY A 306 7.82 -6.33 12.24
C GLY A 306 7.15 -6.83 13.51
N VAL A 307 6.59 -8.05 13.50
CA VAL A 307 6.03 -8.64 14.72
C VAL A 307 7.08 -8.79 15.82
N LEU A 308 8.30 -9.23 15.50
CA LEU A 308 9.37 -9.34 16.49
C LEU A 308 9.71 -7.98 17.13
N GLY A 309 9.76 -6.91 16.32
CA GLY A 309 9.96 -5.54 16.82
C GLY A 309 8.81 -5.06 17.70
N TYR A 310 7.56 -5.35 17.31
CA TYR A 310 6.38 -5.08 18.12
C TYR A 310 6.42 -5.80 19.48
N LEU A 311 6.77 -7.10 19.50
CA LEU A 311 6.88 -7.88 20.73
C LEU A 311 7.96 -7.32 21.66
N ASP A 312 9.09 -6.87 21.12
CA ASP A 312 10.13 -6.21 21.90
C ASP A 312 9.62 -4.93 22.57
N ALA A 313 8.92 -4.07 21.81
CA ALA A 313 8.37 -2.81 22.34
C ALA A 313 7.25 -3.04 23.37
N ARG A 314 6.45 -4.10 23.23
CA ARG A 314 5.36 -4.46 24.14
C ARG A 314 5.85 -4.93 25.51
N ASP A 315 7.02 -5.57 25.54
CA ASP A 315 7.59 -6.17 26.76
C ASP A 315 8.48 -5.20 27.56
N GLU A 316 8.75 -3.98 27.06
CA GLU A 316 9.50 -2.89 27.72
C GLU A 316 8.69 -2.11 28.77
#